data_AF-A0A7V3LJM8-F1
#
_entry.id   AF-A0A7V3LJM8-F1
#
_cell.length_a   1.000
_cell.length_b   1.000
_cell.length_c   1.000
_cell.angle_alpha   90.00
_cell.angle_beta   90.00
_cell.angle_gamma   90.00
#
_symmetry.space_group_name_H-M   'P 1'
#
loop_
_entity.id
_entity.type
_entity.pdbx_description
1 polymer ?
#
loop_
_entity_poly.entity_id
_entity_poly.type
_entity_poly.pdbx_seq_one_letter_code
_entity_poly.pdbx_strand_id
1 'polypeptide(L)'
;MRSGPALFTPPAERALEAAQTWAGKVGGPKVEAPHLLLGILGEVEGLPVVMLRADEKDRLLGLDERIARRVVGQDEAVRKVARVLRASRANVEGTGDWPLGCFLLLGPTGTGKTELAKSLAEALLTMSGGW
;
A
#
# COMPACT_ATOMS: atom_id res chain seq x y z
N MET A 1 -5.21 5.81 39.68
CA MET A 1 -3.74 5.92 39.45
C MET A 1 -3.28 4.76 38.58
N ARG A 2 -2.97 5.04 37.31
CA ARG A 2 -1.99 4.36 36.42
C ARG A 2 -2.21 4.88 34.99
N SER A 3 -1.64 6.04 34.68
CA SER A 3 -1.34 6.40 33.29
C SER A 3 -0.02 7.15 33.29
N GLY A 4 1.06 6.37 33.39
CA GLY A 4 2.30 6.78 32.74
C GLY A 4 2.09 6.71 31.21
N PRO A 5 3.02 7.27 30.41
CA PRO A 5 2.93 7.16 28.96
C PRO A 5 2.80 5.69 28.56
N ALA A 6 1.93 5.40 27.59
CA ALA A 6 1.77 4.05 27.06
C ALA A 6 3.16 3.52 26.65
N LEU A 7 3.53 2.35 27.17
CA LEU A 7 4.83 1.71 26.87
C LEU A 7 4.91 1.29 25.40
N PHE A 8 3.77 1.17 24.72
CA PHE A 8 3.64 0.69 23.35
C PHE A 8 2.69 1.55 22.52
N THR A 9 2.89 1.54 21.20
CA THR A 9 1.92 2.12 20.26
C THR A 9 0.68 1.24 20.18
N PRO A 10 -0.50 1.76 19.78
CA PRO A 10 -1.72 0.94 19.66
C PRO A 10 -1.56 -0.32 18.77
N PRO A 11 -0.84 -0.28 17.62
CA PRO A 11 -0.57 -1.49 16.85
C PRO A 11 0.31 -2.50 17.60
N ALA A 12 1.28 -2.04 18.39
CA ALA A 12 2.13 -2.90 19.19
C ALA A 12 1.37 -3.58 20.34
N GLU A 13 0.40 -2.89 20.93
CA GLU A 13 -0.51 -3.49 21.93
C GLU A 13 -1.36 -4.60 21.31
N ARG A 14 -1.96 -4.36 20.13
CA ARG A 14 -2.74 -5.38 19.40
C ARG A 14 -1.90 -6.59 18.99
N ALA A 15 -0.67 -6.36 18.54
CA ALA A 15 0.27 -7.44 18.19
C ALA A 15 0.62 -8.30 19.42
N LEU A 16 0.76 -7.67 20.60
CA LEU A 16 1.02 -8.38 21.85
C LEU A 16 -0.18 -9.23 22.31
N GLU A 17 -1.40 -8.71 22.19
CA GLU A 17 -2.63 -9.46 22.47
C GLU A 17 -2.78 -10.67 21.53
N ALA A 18 -2.50 -10.49 20.24
CA ALA A 18 -2.48 -11.58 19.27
C ALA A 18 -1.42 -12.64 19.62
N ALA A 19 -0.22 -12.21 20.02
CA ALA A 19 0.85 -13.10 20.44
C ALA A 19 0.48 -13.93 21.69
N GLN A 20 -0.19 -13.33 22.68
CA GLN A 20 -0.70 -14.04 23.85
C GLN A 20 -1.73 -15.12 23.45
N THR A 21 -2.60 -14.79 22.50
CA THR A 21 -3.59 -15.73 21.97
C THR A 21 -2.91 -16.93 21.30
N TRP A 22 -1.85 -16.70 20.52
CA TRP A 22 -1.06 -17.76 19.91
C TRP A 22 -0.33 -18.63 20.93
N ALA A 23 0.27 -18.03 21.97
CA ALA A 23 0.94 -18.77 23.04
C ALA A 23 -0.03 -19.72 23.77
N GLY A 24 -1.27 -19.27 24.03
CA GLY A 24 -2.32 -20.09 24.64
C GLY A 24 -2.77 -21.26 23.76
N LYS A 25 -2.83 -21.08 22.43
CA LYS A 25 -3.17 -22.16 21.48
C LYS A 25 -2.08 -23.23 21.37
N VAL A 26 -0.81 -22.84 21.47
CA VAL A 26 0.34 -23.74 21.35
C VAL A 26 0.70 -24.38 22.70
N GLY A 27 0.06 -23.96 23.80
CA GLY A 27 0.23 -24.55 25.14
C GLY A 27 1.48 -24.08 25.88
N GLY A 28 2.10 -22.99 25.43
CA GLY A 28 3.27 -22.40 26.08
C GLY A 28 2.86 -21.59 27.32
N PRO A 29 3.59 -21.70 28.45
CA PRO A 29 3.26 -20.95 29.68
C PRO A 29 3.55 -19.44 29.57
N LYS A 30 4.23 -19.01 28.49
CA LYS A 30 4.68 -17.63 28.27
C LYS A 30 4.65 -17.29 26.79
N VAL A 31 4.52 -16.00 26.50
CA VAL A 31 4.79 -15.46 25.16
C VAL A 31 6.28 -15.60 24.88
N GLU A 32 6.59 -16.14 23.71
CA GLU A 32 7.96 -16.34 23.23
C GLU A 32 8.11 -15.61 21.89
N ALA A 33 9.36 -15.49 21.40
CA ALA A 33 9.66 -14.81 20.15
C ALA A 33 8.80 -15.29 18.95
N PRO A 34 8.53 -16.60 18.76
CA PRO A 34 7.67 -17.06 17.66
C PRO A 34 6.23 -16.55 17.77
N HIS A 35 5.69 -16.46 18.99
CA HIS A 35 4.35 -15.94 19.23
C HIS A 35 4.25 -14.44 18.91
N LEU A 36 5.28 -13.66 19.24
CA LEU A 36 5.38 -12.25 18.87
C LEU A 36 5.44 -12.06 17.35
N LEU A 37 6.21 -12.89 16.64
CA LEU A 37 6.27 -12.86 15.18
C LEU A 37 4.89 -13.10 14.56
N LEU A 38 4.16 -14.12 15.04
CA LEU A 38 2.80 -14.41 14.58
C LEU A 38 1.82 -13.27 14.91
N GLY A 39 1.96 -12.65 16.08
CA GLY A 39 1.16 -11.49 16.48
C GLY A 39 1.39 -10.28 15.57
N ILE A 40 2.64 -10.00 15.22
CA ILE A 40 3.01 -8.91 14.30
C ILE A 40 2.54 -9.18 12.87
N LEU A 41 2.65 -10.44 12.40
CA LEU A 41 2.19 -10.84 11.07
C LEU A 41 0.67 -10.86 10.95
N GLY A 42 -0.04 -11.15 12.04
CA GLY A 42 -1.51 -11.13 12.08
C GLY A 42 -2.12 -9.74 12.26
N GLU A 43 -1.29 -8.73 12.56
CA GLU A 43 -1.75 -7.35 12.73
C GLU A 43 -1.98 -6.71 11.34
N VAL A 44 -3.21 -6.26 11.10
CA VAL A 44 -3.75 -5.83 9.80
C VAL A 44 -3.19 -4.49 9.30
N GLU A 45 -2.63 -3.67 10.18
CA GLU A 45 -1.91 -2.42 9.91
C GLU A 45 -0.38 -2.57 10.05
N GLY A 46 0.10 -3.76 10.41
CA GLY A 46 1.48 -4.04 10.82
C GLY A 46 2.47 -4.33 9.68
N LEU A 47 3.50 -5.11 10.00
CA LEU A 47 4.65 -5.42 9.13
C LEU A 47 4.27 -5.87 7.71
N PRO A 48 3.24 -6.72 7.47
CA PRO A 48 2.83 -7.09 6.11
C PRO A 48 2.37 -5.89 5.29
N VAL A 49 1.61 -4.95 5.88
CA VAL A 49 1.18 -3.72 5.19
C VAL A 49 2.36 -2.81 4.92
N VAL A 50 3.34 -2.73 5.82
CA VAL A 50 4.58 -1.96 5.59
C VAL A 50 5.38 -2.56 4.43
N MET A 51 5.52 -3.89 4.37
CA MET A 51 6.18 -4.58 3.27
C MET A 51 5.46 -4.36 1.94
N LEU A 52 4.13 -4.53 1.91
CA LEU A 52 3.31 -4.26 0.71
C LEU A 52 3.45 -2.81 0.23
N ARG A 53 3.49 -1.84 1.14
CA ARG A 53 3.69 -0.42 0.81
C ARG A 53 5.10 -0.13 0.29
N ALA A 54 6.12 -0.81 0.81
CA ALA A 54 7.50 -0.68 0.32
C ALA A 54 7.62 -1.20 -1.12
N ASP A 55 7.10 -2.40 -1.39
CA ASP A 55 7.05 -2.98 -2.73
C ASP A 55 6.27 -2.10 -3.72
N GLU A 56 5.16 -1.53 -3.27
CA GLU A 56 4.36 -0.63 -4.09
C GLU A 56 5.12 0.64 -4.46
N LYS A 57 5.86 1.24 -3.52
CA LYS A 57 6.69 2.42 -3.77
C LYS A 57 7.75 2.14 -4.84
N ASP A 58 8.42 1.00 -4.75
CA ASP A 58 9.44 0.61 -5.72
C ASP A 58 8.84 0.35 -7.11
N ARG A 59 7.60 -0.14 -7.19
CA ARG A 59 6.88 -0.35 -8.46
C ARG A 59 6.37 0.94 -9.11
N LEU A 60 6.17 2.00 -8.32
CA LEU A 60 5.85 3.35 -8.83
C LEU A 60 7.09 4.07 -9.38
N LEU A 61 8.29 3.64 -8.99
CA LEU A 61 9.51 3.99 -9.72
C LEU A 61 9.44 3.30 -11.09
N GLY A 62 9.68 4.06 -12.16
CA GLY A 62 9.60 3.49 -13.50
C GLY A 62 8.18 3.37 -14.10
N LEU A 63 7.14 3.87 -13.40
CA LEU A 63 5.74 3.80 -13.88
C LEU A 63 5.57 4.48 -15.24
N ASP A 64 6.22 5.62 -15.41
CA ASP A 64 6.17 6.49 -16.58
C ASP A 64 6.68 5.71 -17.81
N GLU A 65 7.83 5.04 -17.67
CA GLU A 65 8.47 4.21 -18.71
C GLU A 65 7.63 2.98 -19.05
N ARG A 66 7.00 2.34 -18.06
CA ARG A 66 6.11 1.19 -18.29
C ARG A 66 4.89 1.59 -19.11
N ILE A 67 4.25 2.71 -18.77
CA ILE A 67 3.09 3.21 -19.51
C ILE A 67 3.50 3.70 -20.91
N ALA A 68 4.64 4.37 -21.03
CA ALA A 68 5.16 4.89 -22.31
C ALA A 68 5.43 3.79 -23.35
N ARG A 69 5.65 2.53 -22.94
CA ARG A 69 5.77 1.38 -23.87
C ARG A 69 4.47 1.09 -24.63
N ARG A 70 3.31 1.43 -24.06
CA ARG A 70 1.99 1.17 -24.66
C ARG A 70 1.31 2.43 -25.16
N VAL A 71 1.55 3.56 -24.52
CA VAL A 71 0.90 4.85 -24.82
C VAL A 71 1.91 5.81 -25.42
N VAL A 72 1.88 5.95 -26.75
CA VAL A 72 2.80 6.84 -27.49
C VAL A 72 2.18 8.23 -27.65
N GLY A 73 3.00 9.27 -27.44
CA GLY A 73 2.61 10.67 -27.70
C GLY A 73 1.73 11.30 -26.62
N GLN A 74 1.67 10.72 -25.41
CA GLN A 74 0.90 11.24 -24.26
C GLN A 74 1.80 11.50 -23.03
N ASP A 75 3.07 11.85 -23.23
CA ASP A 75 4.09 11.94 -22.16
C ASP A 75 3.71 12.91 -21.03
N GLU A 76 2.98 13.97 -21.34
CA GLU A 76 2.51 14.93 -20.34
C GLU A 76 1.43 14.30 -19.43
N ALA A 77 0.46 13.60 -20.02
CA ALA A 77 -0.60 12.93 -19.29
C ALA A 77 -0.02 11.83 -18.38
N VAL A 78 0.90 11.02 -18.92
CA VAL A 78 1.60 9.97 -18.17
C VAL A 78 2.36 10.57 -16.97
N ARG A 79 3.17 11.61 -17.18
CA ARG A 79 3.93 12.27 -16.10
C ARG A 79 3.01 12.88 -15.03
N LYS A 80 1.89 13.50 -15.42
CA LYS A 80 0.90 14.07 -14.48
C LYS A 80 0.28 12.99 -13.60
N VAL A 81 -0.15 11.88 -14.19
CA VAL A 81 -0.73 10.74 -13.45
C VAL A 81 0.31 10.14 -12.49
N ALA A 82 1.51 9.84 -12.98
CA ALA A 82 2.56 9.23 -12.17
C ALA A 82 3.00 10.13 -11.00
N ARG A 83 3.04 11.46 -11.20
CA ARG A 83 3.32 12.42 -10.13
C ARG A 83 2.27 12.37 -9.02
N VAL A 84 0.98 12.37 -9.38
CA VAL A 84 -0.12 12.33 -8.40
C VAL A 84 -0.07 11.02 -7.59
N LEU A 85 0.16 9.89 -8.26
CA LEU A 85 0.26 8.58 -7.57
C LEU A 85 1.46 8.51 -6.63
N ARG A 86 2.64 8.99 -7.06
CA ARG A 86 3.83 9.09 -6.20
C ARG A 86 3.57 9.99 -4.99
N ALA A 87 2.92 11.14 -5.19
CA ALA A 87 2.59 12.08 -4.12
C ALA A 87 1.58 11.49 -3.13
N SER A 88 0.56 10.76 -3.62
CA SER A 88 -0.43 10.09 -2.78
C SER A 88 0.18 9.00 -1.89
N ARG A 89 1.35 8.46 -2.23
CA ARG A 89 2.10 7.51 -1.38
C ARG A 89 3.05 8.20 -0.41
N ALA A 90 3.49 9.42 -0.71
CA ALA A 90 4.34 10.22 0.18
C ALA A 90 3.53 10.92 1.28
N ASN A 91 2.31 11.34 0.97
CA ASN A 91 1.35 11.87 1.96
C ASN A 91 0.56 10.72 2.60
N VAL A 92 1.11 10.14 3.67
CA VAL A 92 0.42 9.18 4.55
C VAL A 92 -0.36 9.92 5.65
N GLU A 93 -0.92 11.09 5.36
CA GLU A 93 -1.73 11.84 6.31
C GLU A 93 -2.99 12.34 5.62
N GLY A 94 -4.06 11.55 5.79
CA GLY A 94 -5.35 11.83 5.19
C GLY A 94 -6.35 10.76 5.60
N THR A 95 -6.80 10.83 6.83
CA THR A 95 -7.96 10.10 7.38
C THR A 95 -9.19 10.24 6.46
N GLY A 96 -9.46 9.25 5.60
CA GLY A 96 -10.73 9.11 4.87
C GLY A 96 -10.62 8.33 3.54
N ASP A 97 -11.74 7.76 3.07
CA ASP A 97 -11.91 6.99 1.81
C ASP A 97 -11.84 7.87 0.55
N TRP A 98 -10.79 8.68 0.41
CA TRP A 98 -10.62 9.56 -0.73
C TRP A 98 -9.82 8.89 -1.86
N PRO A 99 -10.20 9.09 -3.14
CA PRO A 99 -9.47 8.53 -4.26
C PRO A 99 -8.05 9.09 -4.35
N LEU A 100 -7.06 8.21 -4.68
CA LEU A 100 -5.64 8.57 -4.85
C LEU A 100 -5.42 9.65 -5.93
N GLY A 101 -6.35 9.77 -6.88
CA GLY A 101 -6.36 10.79 -7.91
C GLY A 101 -7.61 10.70 -8.81
N CYS A 102 -8.10 11.84 -9.28
CA CYS A 102 -9.19 11.92 -10.25
C CYS A 102 -8.67 12.61 -11.52
N PHE A 103 -8.86 11.95 -12.67
CA PHE A 103 -8.33 12.42 -13.96
C PHE A 103 -9.43 12.46 -15.01
N LEU A 104 -9.50 13.56 -15.75
CA LEU A 104 -10.34 13.71 -16.93
C LEU A 104 -9.46 13.73 -18.18
N LEU A 105 -9.60 12.71 -19.04
CA LEU A 105 -8.85 12.58 -20.27
C LEU A 105 -9.67 13.12 -21.45
N LEU A 106 -9.24 14.23 -22.06
CA LEU A 106 -9.96 14.91 -23.15
C LEU A 106 -9.21 14.81 -24.50
N GLY A 107 -9.96 14.99 -25.59
CA GLY A 107 -9.43 15.11 -26.95
C GLY A 107 -10.14 14.22 -27.99
N PRO A 108 -9.71 14.25 -29.26
CA PRO A 108 -10.30 13.48 -30.36
C PRO A 108 -10.28 11.97 -30.13
N THR A 109 -11.14 11.21 -30.80
CA THR A 109 -11.10 9.74 -30.74
C THR A 109 -9.78 9.20 -31.31
N GLY A 110 -9.34 8.03 -30.84
CA GLY A 110 -8.12 7.37 -31.35
C GLY A 110 -6.78 7.91 -30.80
N THR A 111 -6.77 8.93 -29.94
CA THR A 111 -5.50 9.52 -29.43
C THR A 111 -4.89 8.80 -28.23
N GLY A 112 -5.38 7.60 -27.87
CA GLY A 112 -4.79 6.79 -26.79
C GLY A 112 -5.34 7.03 -25.36
N LYS A 113 -6.42 7.80 -25.17
CA LYS A 113 -7.02 8.03 -23.83
C LYS A 113 -7.45 6.74 -23.12
N THR A 114 -8.19 5.88 -23.82
CA THR A 114 -8.61 4.59 -23.28
C THR A 114 -7.42 3.68 -23.02
N GLU A 115 -6.40 3.73 -23.87
CA GLU A 115 -5.18 2.93 -23.70
C GLU A 115 -4.36 3.39 -22.50
N LEU A 116 -4.35 4.69 -22.19
CA LEU A 116 -3.79 5.23 -20.96
C LEU A 116 -4.52 4.71 -19.73
N ALA A 117 -5.86 4.72 -19.74
CA ALA A 117 -6.64 4.17 -18.63
C ALA A 117 -6.38 2.66 -18.43
N LYS A 118 -6.33 1.88 -19.52
CA LYS A 118 -6.01 0.44 -19.48
C LYS A 118 -4.60 0.17 -18.99
N SER A 119 -3.61 0.89 -19.51
CA SER A 119 -2.21 0.74 -19.12
C SER A 119 -2.00 1.12 -17.65
N LEU A 120 -2.72 2.13 -17.16
CA LEU A 120 -2.72 2.49 -15.75
C LEU A 120 -3.36 1.41 -14.88
N ALA A 121 -4.52 0.88 -15.29
CA ALA A 121 -5.20 -0.19 -14.57
C ALA A 121 -4.33 -1.44 -14.50
N GLU A 122 -3.72 -1.87 -15.59
CA GLU A 122 -2.76 -2.98 -15.59
C GLU A 122 -1.55 -2.65 -14.72
N ALA A 123 -1.00 -1.44 -14.86
CA ALA A 123 0.18 -1.07 -14.12
C ALA A 123 -0.04 -1.06 -12.60
N LEU A 124 -1.26 -0.76 -12.14
CA LEU A 124 -1.71 -0.72 -10.73
C LEU A 124 -2.29 -2.04 -10.21
N LEU A 125 -3.05 -2.78 -11.02
CA LEU A 125 -3.67 -4.05 -10.60
C LEU A 125 -2.67 -5.20 -10.57
N THR A 126 -1.66 -5.19 -11.46
CA THR A 126 -0.51 -6.08 -11.31
C THR A 126 0.32 -5.73 -10.06
N MET A 127 0.07 -4.58 -9.40
CA MET A 127 0.71 -4.22 -8.13
C MET A 127 0.08 -4.91 -6.92
N SER A 128 -1.19 -5.29 -6.99
CA SER A 128 -1.83 -6.24 -6.05
C SER A 128 -1.50 -7.66 -6.49
N GLY A 129 -0.55 -8.31 -5.80
CA GLY A 129 -0.14 -9.68 -6.12
C GLY A 129 -1.33 -10.62 -6.29
N GLY A 130 -1.23 -11.47 -7.32
CA GLY A 130 -2.12 -12.61 -7.47
C GLY A 130 -2.08 -13.48 -6.22
N TRP A 131 -3.26 -13.66 -5.65
CA TRP A 131 -3.63 -14.74 -4.75
C TRP A 131 -4.90 -15.34 -5.31
#